data_AF-A0A4U0WCH2-F1
#
_entry.id   AF-A0A4U0WCH2-F1
#
_cell.length_a   1.000
_cell.length_b   1.000
_cell.length_c   1.000
_cell.angle_alpha   90.00
_cell.angle_beta   90.00
_cell.angle_gamma   90.00
#
_symmetry.space_group_name_H-M   'P 1'
#
loop_
_entity.id
_entity.type
_entity.pdbx_description
1 polymer ?
#
loop_
_entity_poly.entity_id
_entity_poly.type
_entity_poly.pdbx_seq_one_letter_code
_entity_poly.pdbx_strand_id
1 'polypeptide(L)'
;MAKDGSLWSMGTDLDHGALMKNNMHYRSWAFYPTSDPTVYYYIMGSLRPASYLRSFGLDPEAPVKSNDEAYELQKSVFSNYSARELEQKCIELGLTLTAGKSTQSADLNKQEDAERVHKLVEEADVVIQGFRKGAIERKGFGLNNVLAMANKRGKGIVYLDLNCYGPDGTSAERPGSTGAPGRRPLPLAPKYICGKAYGFPEDTSVLPSLPVADMLTGVSGACEVMMALRDRAFHGGPYHCDAALTATDTIQCEPEMGLYLPEIVAKIQEKYHFGPMTPDLHVEDLMANVGGAWAKSGMLDNKSFYQCFDESPFGKDHTILSPIVHFEEKDANPQSSRSPRP
;
A
#
# COMPACT_ATOMS: atom_id res chain seq x y z
N MET A 1 -18.00 2.53 18.33
CA MET A 1 -18.83 3.71 18.62
C MET A 1 -18.94 3.87 20.12
N ALA A 2 -18.69 5.07 20.66
CA ALA A 2 -19.22 5.43 21.96
C ALA A 2 -20.75 5.58 21.85
N LYS A 3 -21.47 5.51 22.99
CA LYS A 3 -22.95 5.55 23.03
C LYS A 3 -23.56 6.83 22.45
N ASP A 4 -22.76 7.85 22.17
CA ASP A 4 -23.14 9.14 21.60
C ASP A 4 -22.92 9.24 20.08
N GLY A 5 -22.46 8.17 19.42
CA GLY A 5 -22.18 8.17 17.98
C GLY A 5 -20.84 8.80 17.61
N SER A 6 -20.02 9.21 18.58
CA SER A 6 -18.62 9.55 18.32
C SER A 6 -17.77 8.29 18.14
N LEU A 7 -16.93 8.29 17.11
CA LEU A 7 -15.82 7.35 17.00
C LEU A 7 -14.66 7.90 17.85
N TRP A 8 -13.94 6.98 18.50
CA TRP A 8 -12.94 7.24 19.55
C TRP A 8 -11.93 8.33 19.14
N SER A 9 -11.68 9.32 20.00
CA SER A 9 -10.48 10.15 19.88
C SER A 9 -9.26 9.32 20.28
N MET A 10 -8.41 8.97 19.31
CA MET A 10 -7.11 8.34 19.55
C MET A 10 -6.06 9.40 19.97
N GLY A 11 -4.87 8.97 20.36
CA GLY A 11 -3.72 9.85 20.65
C GLY A 11 -3.25 10.65 19.42
N THR A 12 -1.96 10.56 19.06
CA THR A 12 -1.46 11.26 17.84
C THR A 12 -2.24 10.80 16.61
N ASP A 13 -2.92 11.73 15.94
CA ASP A 13 -3.75 11.49 14.77
C ASP A 13 -2.88 11.25 13.51
N LEU A 14 -2.46 9.99 13.33
CA LEU A 14 -1.57 9.58 12.24
C LEU A 14 -2.27 9.43 10.89
N ASP A 15 -3.59 9.23 10.89
CA ASP A 15 -4.41 9.03 9.67
C ASP A 15 -5.30 10.24 9.35
N HIS A 16 -5.13 11.36 10.06
CA HIS A 16 -5.99 12.55 10.05
C HIS A 16 -7.50 12.22 10.09
N GLY A 17 -7.85 11.21 10.87
CA GLY A 17 -9.21 10.71 11.02
C GLY A 17 -9.79 10.05 9.77
N ALA A 18 -8.97 9.47 8.88
CA ALA A 18 -9.40 8.70 7.72
C ALA A 18 -10.28 7.51 8.09
N LEU A 19 -9.87 6.72 9.05
CA LEU A 19 -10.54 5.47 9.40
C LEU A 19 -11.62 5.67 10.46
N MET A 20 -11.40 6.63 11.36
CA MET A 20 -12.05 6.64 12.67
C MET A 20 -12.76 7.94 13.00
N LYS A 21 -12.93 8.88 12.07
CA LYS A 21 -13.62 10.14 12.40
C LYS A 21 -15.14 10.07 12.16
N ASN A 22 -15.54 9.81 10.92
CA ASN A 22 -16.95 9.76 10.51
C ASN A 22 -17.10 8.90 9.23
N ASN A 23 -18.34 8.61 8.85
CA ASN A 23 -18.63 7.75 7.68
C ASN A 23 -18.15 8.36 6.35
N MET A 24 -18.13 9.69 6.21
CA MET A 24 -17.61 10.37 5.01
C MET A 24 -16.11 10.15 4.86
N HIS A 25 -15.37 10.29 5.95
CA HIS A 25 -13.94 10.07 6.00
C HIS A 25 -13.61 8.61 5.70
N TYR A 26 -14.29 7.68 6.36
CA TYR A 26 -14.09 6.25 6.14
C TYR A 26 -14.36 5.85 4.68
N ARG A 27 -15.45 6.35 4.07
CA ARG A 27 -15.76 6.08 2.66
C ARG A 27 -14.87 6.79 1.65
N SER A 28 -13.96 7.67 2.07
CA SER A 28 -12.92 8.16 1.16
C SER A 28 -12.02 7.02 0.64
N TRP A 29 -12.02 5.85 1.29
CA TRP A 29 -11.35 4.64 0.84
C TRP A 29 -12.36 3.64 0.27
N ALA A 30 -12.65 3.76 -1.03
CA ALA A 30 -13.56 2.85 -1.74
C ALA A 30 -13.36 2.87 -3.26
N PHE A 31 -13.97 1.89 -3.93
CA PHE A 31 -14.07 1.84 -5.39
C PHE A 31 -15.28 2.64 -5.83
N TYR A 32 -15.08 3.60 -6.72
CA TYR A 32 -16.17 4.37 -7.30
C TYR A 32 -16.24 4.14 -8.81
N PRO A 33 -17.44 4.05 -9.38
CA PRO A 33 -17.59 4.13 -10.83
C PRO A 33 -17.11 5.51 -11.29
N THR A 34 -16.49 5.53 -12.47
CA THR A 34 -16.06 6.78 -13.12
C THR A 34 -17.07 7.22 -14.15
N SER A 35 -16.77 8.27 -14.90
CA SER A 35 -17.58 8.70 -16.05
C SER A 35 -17.71 7.63 -17.15
N ASP A 36 -16.79 6.67 -17.18
CA ASP A 36 -16.96 5.43 -17.93
C ASP A 36 -17.53 4.34 -17.00
N PRO A 37 -18.75 3.81 -17.27
CA PRO A 37 -19.42 2.83 -16.41
C PRO A 37 -18.69 1.48 -16.35
N THR A 38 -17.74 1.22 -17.25
CA THR A 38 -16.91 0.01 -17.24
C THR A 38 -15.62 0.16 -16.44
N VAL A 39 -15.29 1.40 -16.03
CA VAL A 39 -14.07 1.73 -15.31
C VAL A 39 -14.41 2.17 -13.90
N TYR A 40 -13.82 1.47 -12.93
CA TYR A 40 -13.87 1.81 -11.53
C TYR A 40 -12.51 2.35 -11.10
N TYR A 41 -12.52 3.42 -10.32
CA TYR A 41 -11.34 4.00 -9.73
C TYR A 41 -11.32 3.72 -8.23
N TYR A 42 -10.20 3.20 -7.74
CA TYR A 42 -10.01 2.96 -6.32
C TYR A 42 -9.32 4.16 -5.70
N ILE A 43 -10.01 4.81 -4.78
CA ILE A 43 -9.42 5.91 -4.01
C ILE A 43 -8.75 5.26 -2.81
N MET A 44 -7.43 5.02 -2.89
CA MET A 44 -6.63 4.54 -1.78
C MET A 44 -5.37 5.39 -1.67
N GLY A 45 -5.04 5.84 -0.45
CA GLY A 45 -3.77 6.51 -0.18
C GLY A 45 -3.88 7.89 0.48
N SER A 46 -5.08 8.47 0.58
CA SER A 46 -5.26 9.72 1.31
C SER A 46 -5.40 9.45 2.80
N LEU A 47 -4.35 9.75 3.57
CA LEU A 47 -4.47 9.98 5.01
C LEU A 47 -5.03 11.37 5.31
N ARG A 48 -5.57 12.10 4.32
CA ARG A 48 -6.20 13.44 4.48
C ARG A 48 -7.58 13.47 3.82
N PRO A 49 -8.54 12.68 4.32
CA PRO A 49 -9.89 12.56 3.76
C PRO A 49 -10.59 13.92 3.60
N ALA A 50 -10.42 14.84 4.56
CA ALA A 50 -11.09 16.13 4.55
C ALA A 50 -10.61 17.03 3.40
N SER A 51 -9.29 17.11 3.17
CA SER A 51 -8.72 17.88 2.05
C SER A 51 -9.13 17.27 0.71
N TYR A 52 -9.12 15.94 0.64
CA TYR A 52 -9.58 15.20 -0.52
C TYR A 52 -11.03 15.53 -0.86
N LEU A 53 -11.97 15.28 0.06
CA LEU A 53 -13.41 15.50 -0.16
C LEU A 53 -13.70 16.97 -0.55
N ARG A 54 -13.09 17.95 0.14
CA ARG A 54 -13.24 19.37 -0.21
C ARG A 54 -12.75 19.69 -1.62
N SER A 55 -11.69 19.04 -2.09
CA SER A 55 -11.17 19.27 -3.46
C SER A 55 -12.12 18.82 -4.58
N PHE A 56 -13.07 17.94 -4.24
CA PHE A 56 -14.16 17.49 -5.11
C PHE A 56 -15.49 18.19 -4.80
N GLY A 57 -15.49 19.19 -3.91
CA GLY A 57 -16.69 19.93 -3.51
C GLY A 57 -17.59 19.20 -2.52
N LEU A 58 -17.11 18.10 -1.92
CA LEU A 58 -17.83 17.35 -0.90
C LEU A 58 -17.54 17.92 0.49
N ASP A 59 -18.57 17.99 1.33
CA ASP A 59 -18.41 18.35 2.74
C ASP A 59 -17.92 17.12 3.54
N PRO A 60 -16.72 17.15 4.15
CA PRO A 60 -16.22 16.05 4.97
C PRO A 60 -17.07 15.76 6.21
N GLU A 61 -17.86 16.73 6.67
CA GLU A 61 -18.72 16.61 7.85
C GLU A 61 -20.20 16.55 7.46
N ALA A 62 -20.51 16.15 6.21
CA ALA A 62 -21.88 15.97 5.77
C ALA A 62 -22.65 15.05 6.75
N PRO A 63 -23.89 15.38 7.13
CA PRO A 63 -24.65 14.67 8.15
C PRO A 63 -25.23 13.35 7.62
N VAL A 64 -24.35 12.41 7.27
CA VAL A 64 -24.70 11.07 6.78
C VAL A 64 -24.82 10.09 7.94
N LYS A 65 -25.84 9.24 7.91
CA LYS A 65 -26.19 8.31 9.00
C LYS A 65 -25.53 6.95 8.86
N SER A 66 -25.11 6.57 7.66
CA SER A 66 -24.49 5.27 7.38
C SER A 66 -23.33 5.37 6.40
N ASN A 67 -22.51 4.31 6.37
CA ASN A 67 -21.46 4.12 5.38
C ASN A 67 -22.02 4.05 3.95
N ASP A 68 -23.23 3.54 3.75
CA ASP A 68 -23.81 3.41 2.41
C ASP A 68 -24.33 4.75 1.89
N GLU A 69 -24.88 5.59 2.78
CA GLU A 69 -25.27 6.96 2.44
C GLU A 69 -24.05 7.82 2.07
N ALA A 70 -22.97 7.68 2.84
CA ALA A 70 -21.69 8.32 2.53
C ALA A 70 -21.13 7.86 1.17
N TYR A 71 -21.25 6.57 0.85
CA TYR A 71 -20.81 6.02 -0.41
C TYR A 71 -21.62 6.58 -1.59
N GLU A 72 -22.95 6.59 -1.51
CA GLU A 72 -23.79 7.11 -2.62
C GLU A 72 -23.57 8.61 -2.85
N LEU A 73 -23.35 9.40 -1.79
CA LEU A 73 -23.02 10.82 -1.93
C LEU A 73 -21.70 11.03 -2.67
N GLN A 74 -20.65 10.30 -2.26
CA GLN A 74 -19.34 10.37 -2.92
C GLN A 74 -19.39 9.86 -4.36
N LYS A 75 -20.12 8.77 -4.60
CA LYS A 75 -20.35 8.19 -5.93
C LYS A 75 -21.03 9.17 -6.87
N SER A 76 -21.99 9.96 -6.39
CA SER A 76 -22.68 10.97 -7.23
C SER A 76 -21.74 12.02 -7.79
N VAL A 77 -20.63 12.31 -7.09
CA VAL A 77 -19.60 13.26 -7.53
C VAL A 77 -18.53 12.57 -8.38
N PHE A 78 -17.97 11.45 -7.90
CA PHE A 78 -16.85 10.77 -8.57
C PHE A 78 -17.23 10.16 -9.92
N SER A 79 -18.50 9.79 -10.11
CA SER A 79 -19.00 9.31 -11.40
C SER A 79 -18.94 10.36 -12.51
N ASN A 80 -18.73 11.64 -12.19
CA ASN A 80 -18.58 12.69 -13.20
C ASN A 80 -17.15 12.85 -13.71
N TYR A 81 -16.17 12.20 -13.07
CA TYR A 81 -14.76 12.31 -13.42
C TYR A 81 -14.27 11.04 -14.12
N SER A 82 -13.35 11.18 -15.06
CA SER A 82 -12.60 10.05 -15.59
C SER A 82 -11.58 9.55 -14.55
N ALA A 83 -11.19 8.27 -14.64
CA ALA A 83 -10.13 7.71 -13.80
C ALA A 83 -8.83 8.54 -13.83
N ARG A 84 -8.49 9.12 -14.99
CA ARG A 84 -7.31 9.97 -15.17
C ARG A 84 -7.41 11.27 -14.38
N GLU A 85 -8.57 11.93 -14.39
CA GLU A 85 -8.77 13.19 -13.67
C GLU A 85 -8.75 12.96 -12.15
N LEU A 86 -9.31 11.84 -11.70
CA LEU A 86 -9.24 11.42 -10.30
C LEU A 86 -7.79 11.18 -9.87
N GLU A 87 -7.01 10.41 -10.65
CA GLU A 87 -5.59 10.16 -10.38
C GLU A 87 -4.76 11.44 -10.37
N GLN A 88 -4.93 12.31 -11.37
CA GLN A 88 -4.20 13.56 -11.48
C GLN A 88 -4.45 14.47 -10.26
N LYS A 89 -5.70 14.57 -9.81
CA LYS A 89 -6.03 15.30 -8.58
C LYS A 89 -5.41 14.66 -7.34
N CYS A 90 -5.37 13.33 -7.24
CA CYS A 90 -4.71 12.64 -6.13
C CYS A 90 -3.21 12.94 -6.09
N ILE A 91 -2.55 12.98 -7.26
CA ILE A 91 -1.13 13.35 -7.39
C ILE A 91 -0.91 14.81 -6.97
N GLU A 92 -1.69 15.75 -7.49
CA GLU A 92 -1.57 17.19 -7.19
C GLU A 92 -1.76 17.50 -5.70
N LEU A 93 -2.62 16.74 -5.03
CA LEU A 93 -2.91 16.90 -3.61
C LEU A 93 -1.94 16.11 -2.71
N GLY A 94 -0.98 15.37 -3.27
CA GLY A 94 -0.02 14.55 -2.51
C GLY A 94 -0.68 13.40 -1.73
N LEU A 95 -1.78 12.86 -2.26
CA LEU A 95 -2.63 11.88 -1.57
C LEU A 95 -2.31 10.43 -1.94
N THR A 96 -1.08 10.20 -2.39
CA THR A 96 -0.59 8.88 -2.78
C THR A 96 0.48 8.43 -1.78
N LEU A 97 0.72 7.12 -1.68
CA LEU A 97 1.80 6.55 -0.84
C LEU A 97 3.19 6.80 -1.46
N THR A 98 3.51 8.08 -1.71
CA THR A 98 4.66 8.53 -2.50
C THR A 98 5.50 9.58 -1.77
N ALA A 99 5.31 9.75 -0.46
CA ALA A 99 6.10 10.69 0.34
C ALA A 99 7.61 10.54 0.04
N GLY A 100 8.26 11.64 -0.34
CA GLY A 100 9.66 11.66 -0.76
C GLY A 100 9.95 11.28 -2.22
N LYS A 101 8.93 11.00 -3.04
CA LYS A 101 9.06 10.70 -4.48
C LYS A 101 8.51 11.84 -5.33
N SER A 102 9.11 12.06 -6.50
CA SER A 102 8.51 12.91 -7.54
C SER A 102 7.57 12.09 -8.40
N THR A 103 6.28 12.42 -8.37
CA THR A 103 5.24 11.71 -9.12
C THR A 103 4.86 12.52 -10.36
N GLN A 104 4.83 11.87 -11.53
CA GLN A 104 4.40 12.49 -12.79
C GLN A 104 3.41 11.58 -13.52
N SER A 105 2.33 12.17 -14.01
CA SER A 105 1.37 11.46 -14.87
C SER A 105 1.91 11.34 -16.29
N ALA A 106 1.78 10.16 -16.91
CA ALA A 106 2.17 9.90 -18.29
C ALA A 106 1.21 8.89 -18.94
N ASP A 107 0.77 9.19 -20.16
CA ASP A 107 -0.10 8.30 -20.95
C ASP A 107 0.72 7.60 -22.03
N LEU A 108 1.05 6.32 -21.81
CA LEU A 108 1.86 5.51 -22.74
C LEU A 108 1.15 5.18 -24.06
N ASN A 109 -0.08 5.68 -24.30
CA ASN A 109 -0.71 5.64 -25.62
C ASN A 109 -0.35 6.88 -26.47
N LYS A 110 0.10 7.96 -25.83
CA LYS A 110 0.55 9.17 -26.51
C LYS A 110 2.05 9.08 -26.75
N GLN A 111 2.46 9.25 -28.01
CA GLN A 111 3.86 9.14 -28.40
C GLN A 111 4.77 10.10 -27.62
N GLU A 112 4.32 11.35 -27.43
CA GLU A 112 5.08 12.37 -26.68
C GLU A 112 5.34 11.96 -25.22
N ASP A 113 4.33 11.42 -24.53
CA ASP A 113 4.46 10.93 -23.16
C ASP A 113 5.35 9.69 -23.08
N ALA A 114 5.22 8.76 -24.03
CA ALA A 114 6.08 7.59 -24.12
C ALA A 114 7.55 7.99 -24.31
N GLU A 115 7.84 8.95 -25.20
CA GLU A 115 9.19 9.48 -25.41
C GLU A 115 9.76 10.17 -24.16
N ARG A 116 8.93 10.88 -23.41
CA ARG A 116 9.35 11.47 -22.12
C ARG A 116 9.74 10.39 -21.12
N VAL A 117 8.94 9.33 -20.98
CA VAL A 117 9.25 8.20 -20.09
C VAL A 117 10.51 7.46 -20.57
N HIS A 118 10.72 7.31 -21.88
CA HIS A 118 11.95 6.73 -22.43
C HIS A 118 13.19 7.51 -21.99
N LYS A 119 13.19 8.84 -22.09
CA LYS A 119 14.31 9.67 -21.63
C LYS A 119 14.59 9.50 -20.13
N LEU A 120 13.55 9.38 -19.31
CA LEU A 120 13.71 9.12 -17.88
C LEU A 120 14.34 7.75 -17.61
N VAL A 121 13.90 6.72 -18.34
CA VAL A 121 14.45 5.36 -18.21
C VAL A 121 15.91 5.29 -18.68
N GLU A 122 16.28 6.05 -19.72
CA GLU A 122 17.66 6.16 -20.18
C GLU A 122 18.59 6.71 -19.11
N GLU A 123 18.12 7.59 -18.22
CA GLU A 123 18.95 8.13 -17.12
C GLU A 123 18.87 7.31 -15.83
N ALA A 124 17.92 6.37 -15.73
CA ALA A 124 17.63 5.64 -14.51
C ALA A 124 18.68 4.55 -14.18
N ASP A 125 18.98 4.38 -12.88
CA ASP A 125 19.78 3.26 -12.38
C ASP A 125 18.94 2.02 -12.12
N VAL A 126 17.69 2.23 -11.71
CA VAL A 126 16.74 1.18 -11.33
C VAL A 126 15.40 1.49 -11.99
N VAL A 127 14.80 0.49 -12.62
CA VAL A 127 13.42 0.54 -13.13
C VAL A 127 12.61 -0.50 -12.37
N ILE A 128 11.54 -0.05 -11.72
CA ILE A 128 10.62 -0.90 -10.98
C ILE A 128 9.27 -0.85 -11.69
N GLN A 129 8.73 -2.01 -12.04
CA GLN A 129 7.45 -2.10 -12.74
C GLN A 129 6.50 -3.03 -11.98
N GLY A 130 5.26 -2.59 -11.80
CA GLY A 130 4.20 -3.34 -11.08
C GLY A 130 3.07 -3.85 -11.98
N PHE A 131 3.25 -3.80 -13.30
CA PHE A 131 2.23 -4.22 -14.26
C PHE A 131 2.20 -5.75 -14.39
N ARG A 132 1.06 -6.26 -14.88
CA ARG A 132 0.97 -7.66 -15.33
C ARG A 132 2.08 -7.97 -16.33
N LYS A 133 2.62 -9.17 -16.26
CA LYS A 133 3.69 -9.64 -17.15
C LYS A 133 3.35 -9.36 -18.62
N GLY A 134 4.30 -8.80 -19.36
CA GLY A 134 4.17 -8.44 -20.77
C GLY A 134 3.28 -7.22 -21.08
N ALA A 135 2.61 -6.58 -20.11
CA ALA A 135 1.78 -5.42 -20.41
C ALA A 135 2.56 -4.17 -20.77
N ILE A 136 3.58 -3.85 -19.98
CA ILE A 136 4.44 -2.69 -20.24
C ILE A 136 5.44 -2.96 -21.38
N GLU A 137 5.71 -4.23 -21.66
CA GLU A 137 6.53 -4.67 -22.80
C GLU A 137 5.90 -4.26 -24.13
N ARG A 138 4.58 -4.47 -24.30
CA ARG A 138 3.83 -3.98 -25.48
C ARG A 138 3.86 -2.46 -25.64
N LYS A 139 4.29 -1.73 -24.60
CA LYS A 139 4.45 -0.27 -24.61
C LYS A 139 5.89 0.18 -24.78
N GLY A 140 6.83 -0.73 -25.00
CA GLY A 140 8.23 -0.37 -25.22
C GLY A 140 9.10 -0.37 -23.96
N PHE A 141 8.57 -0.74 -22.79
CA PHE A 141 9.31 -0.67 -21.51
C PHE A 141 9.53 -2.05 -20.85
N GLY A 142 9.49 -3.11 -21.65
CA GLY A 142 9.84 -4.45 -21.18
C GLY A 142 11.34 -4.59 -20.92
N LEU A 143 11.73 -5.66 -20.23
CA LEU A 143 13.11 -5.96 -19.85
C LEU A 143 14.09 -5.78 -21.01
N ASN A 144 13.86 -6.43 -22.16
CA ASN A 144 14.76 -6.36 -23.32
C ASN A 144 14.95 -4.93 -23.85
N ASN A 145 13.90 -4.11 -23.83
CA ASN A 145 13.98 -2.72 -24.29
C ASN A 145 14.80 -1.87 -23.32
N VAL A 146 14.59 -2.06 -22.01
CA VAL A 146 15.34 -1.34 -20.98
C VAL A 146 16.82 -1.77 -20.98
N LEU A 147 17.10 -3.06 -21.17
CA LEU A 147 18.46 -3.58 -21.35
C LEU A 147 19.12 -2.97 -22.60
N ALA A 148 18.40 -2.83 -23.71
CA ALA A 148 18.92 -2.18 -24.90
C ALA A 148 19.24 -0.69 -24.68
N MET A 149 18.39 0.04 -23.93
CA MET A 149 18.66 1.43 -23.53
C MET A 149 19.89 1.54 -22.64
N ALA A 150 20.00 0.67 -21.63
CA ALA A 150 21.16 0.61 -20.73
C ALA A 150 22.46 0.28 -21.47
N ASN A 151 22.41 -0.62 -22.45
CA ASN A 151 23.55 -0.97 -23.30
C ASN A 151 24.01 0.23 -24.14
N LYS A 152 23.08 0.99 -24.76
CA LYS A 152 23.41 2.23 -25.49
C LYS A 152 24.08 3.27 -24.61
N ARG A 153 23.69 3.36 -23.33
CA ARG A 153 24.30 4.23 -22.32
C ARG A 153 25.68 3.76 -21.85
N GLY A 154 26.02 2.48 -22.05
CA GLY A 154 27.24 1.88 -21.53
C GLY A 154 27.26 1.73 -20.00
N LYS A 155 26.09 1.73 -19.35
CA LYS A 155 25.96 1.53 -17.88
C LYS A 155 24.87 0.51 -17.60
N GLY A 156 25.19 -0.51 -16.81
CA GLY A 156 24.24 -1.51 -16.34
C GLY A 156 23.04 -0.89 -15.63
N ILE A 157 21.89 -1.58 -15.68
CA ILE A 157 20.63 -1.16 -15.08
C ILE A 157 20.08 -2.31 -14.23
N VAL A 158 19.36 -1.99 -13.16
CA VAL A 158 18.59 -2.97 -12.40
C VAL A 158 17.13 -2.86 -12.83
N TYR A 159 16.53 -3.97 -13.25
CA TYR A 159 15.12 -4.04 -13.61
C TYR A 159 14.41 -4.95 -12.62
N LEU A 160 13.39 -4.44 -11.92
CA LEU A 160 12.59 -5.20 -10.97
C LEU A 160 11.17 -5.38 -11.51
N ASP A 161 10.79 -6.64 -11.72
CA ASP A 161 9.42 -7.06 -11.99
C ASP A 161 8.70 -7.36 -10.67
N LEU A 162 7.78 -6.48 -10.27
CA LEU A 162 6.84 -6.72 -9.17
C LEU A 162 5.53 -7.23 -9.75
N ASN A 163 5.20 -8.49 -9.47
CA ASN A 163 3.98 -9.09 -9.99
C ASN A 163 3.28 -9.96 -8.95
N CYS A 164 2.12 -10.48 -9.33
CA CYS A 164 1.26 -11.20 -8.40
C CYS A 164 1.67 -12.68 -8.23
N TYR A 165 1.98 -13.37 -9.33
CA TYR A 165 2.13 -14.83 -9.37
C TYR A 165 3.55 -15.32 -9.67
N GLY A 166 4.50 -14.41 -9.87
CA GLY A 166 5.87 -14.69 -10.27
C GLY A 166 6.09 -14.65 -11.78
N PRO A 167 7.35 -14.85 -12.19
CA PRO A 167 7.71 -14.88 -13.60
C PRO A 167 7.15 -16.11 -14.32
N ASP A 168 6.94 -17.23 -13.63
CA ASP A 168 6.65 -18.52 -14.26
C ASP A 168 5.31 -19.12 -13.84
N GLY A 169 4.90 -20.18 -14.57
CA GLY A 169 3.70 -20.95 -14.28
C GLY A 169 2.43 -20.46 -14.99
N THR A 170 1.35 -21.24 -14.86
CA THR A 170 0.10 -21.01 -15.60
C THR A 170 -0.65 -19.74 -15.21
N SER A 171 -0.29 -19.14 -14.07
CA SER A 171 -0.90 -17.91 -13.56
C SER A 171 -0.02 -16.67 -13.74
N ALA A 172 1.18 -16.77 -14.33
CA ALA A 172 2.13 -15.65 -14.46
C ALA A 172 1.54 -14.40 -15.15
N GLU A 173 0.70 -14.59 -16.15
CA GLU A 173 0.06 -13.49 -16.89
C GLU A 173 -1.24 -12.98 -16.25
N ARG A 174 -1.71 -13.63 -15.18
CA ARG A 174 -3.00 -13.29 -14.56
C ARG A 174 -2.85 -12.03 -13.68
N PRO A 175 -3.86 -11.14 -13.69
CA PRO A 175 -3.92 -10.06 -12.72
C PRO A 175 -4.27 -10.63 -11.33
N GLY A 176 -3.76 -10.00 -10.28
CA GLY A 176 -4.18 -10.29 -8.91
C GLY A 176 -3.81 -9.17 -7.95
N SER A 177 -4.46 -9.18 -6.81
CA SER A 177 -4.33 -8.20 -5.73
C SER A 177 -4.65 -8.86 -4.40
N THR A 178 -4.06 -8.36 -3.33
CA THR A 178 -4.21 -8.86 -1.95
C THR A 178 -5.60 -8.61 -1.37
N GLY A 179 -6.28 -7.52 -1.78
CA GLY A 179 -7.54 -7.11 -1.14
C GLY A 179 -8.54 -6.28 -1.94
N ALA A 180 -8.33 -6.00 -3.24
CA ALA A 180 -9.25 -5.14 -3.99
C ALA A 180 -10.65 -5.77 -4.21
N PRO A 181 -11.75 -5.14 -3.75
CA PRO A 181 -13.11 -5.51 -4.11
C PRO A 181 -13.29 -5.67 -5.63
N GLY A 182 -14.02 -6.70 -6.05
CA GLY A 182 -14.35 -6.95 -7.47
C GLY A 182 -13.24 -7.62 -8.30
N ARG A 183 -12.05 -7.85 -7.75
CA ARG A 183 -11.04 -8.76 -8.33
C ARG A 183 -11.01 -10.04 -7.51
N ARG A 184 -10.78 -11.20 -8.15
CA ARG A 184 -10.57 -12.45 -7.42
C ARG A 184 -9.35 -12.21 -6.52
N PRO A 185 -9.54 -12.15 -5.19
CA PRO A 185 -8.43 -11.89 -4.30
C PRO A 185 -7.48 -13.07 -4.41
N LEU A 186 -6.18 -12.80 -4.26
CA LEU A 186 -5.17 -13.84 -4.19
C LEU A 186 -5.65 -14.99 -3.28
N PRO A 187 -5.44 -16.26 -3.69
CA PRO A 187 -5.55 -17.39 -2.77
C PRO A 187 -4.40 -17.28 -1.76
N LEU A 188 -4.58 -16.40 -0.78
CA LEU A 188 -3.58 -16.14 0.25
C LEU A 188 -3.69 -17.28 1.28
N ALA A 189 -2.66 -18.11 1.37
CA ALA A 189 -2.57 -19.20 2.35
C ALA A 189 -2.74 -18.70 3.81
N PRO A 190 -2.30 -17.49 4.18
CA PRO A 190 -2.55 -16.91 5.50
C PRO A 190 -4.02 -16.71 5.84
N LYS A 191 -4.96 -16.63 4.88
CA LYS A 191 -6.38 -16.41 5.20
C LYS A 191 -7.01 -17.56 5.98
N TYR A 192 -6.63 -18.78 5.61
CA TYR A 192 -7.05 -19.98 6.32
C TYR A 192 -6.49 -19.99 7.74
N ILE A 193 -5.20 -19.62 7.88
CA ILE A 193 -4.52 -19.54 9.18
C ILE A 193 -5.17 -18.47 10.07
N CYS A 194 -5.52 -17.31 9.52
CA CYS A 194 -6.26 -16.27 10.24
C CYS A 194 -7.64 -16.78 10.71
N GLY A 195 -8.40 -17.44 9.84
CA GLY A 195 -9.70 -18.03 10.22
C GLY A 195 -9.57 -19.00 11.39
N LYS A 196 -8.57 -19.88 11.34
CA LYS A 196 -8.25 -20.81 12.43
C LYS A 196 -7.81 -20.10 13.71
N ALA A 197 -6.98 -19.06 13.60
CA ALA A 197 -6.50 -18.27 14.74
C ALA A 197 -7.66 -17.56 15.48
N TYR A 198 -8.71 -17.15 14.74
CA TYR A 198 -9.90 -16.53 15.31
C TYR A 198 -10.96 -17.54 15.77
N GLY A 199 -10.71 -18.85 15.65
CA GLY A 199 -11.60 -19.90 16.14
C GLY A 199 -12.79 -20.20 15.22
N PHE A 200 -12.72 -19.82 13.94
CA PHE A 200 -13.73 -20.21 12.96
C PHE A 200 -13.56 -21.68 12.53
N PRO A 201 -14.61 -22.32 11.98
CA PRO A 201 -14.51 -23.66 11.42
C PRO A 201 -13.49 -23.74 10.27
N GLU A 202 -12.99 -24.94 9.97
CA GLU A 202 -11.91 -25.14 8.99
C GLU A 202 -12.28 -24.71 7.55
N ASP A 203 -13.55 -24.58 7.21
CA ASP A 203 -13.99 -24.11 5.90
C ASP A 203 -14.01 -22.57 5.78
N THR A 204 -13.70 -21.87 6.86
CA THR A 204 -13.85 -20.42 6.96
C THR A 204 -12.49 -19.74 6.92
N SER A 205 -12.33 -18.81 5.97
CA SER A 205 -11.11 -18.02 5.77
C SER A 205 -11.37 -16.56 6.06
N VAL A 206 -10.46 -15.90 6.80
CA VAL A 206 -10.55 -14.47 7.14
C VAL A 206 -9.36 -13.74 6.54
N LEU A 207 -9.57 -12.55 5.99
CA LEU A 207 -8.47 -11.75 5.45
C LEU A 207 -7.46 -11.38 6.56
N PRO A 208 -6.16 -11.25 6.25
CA PRO A 208 -5.23 -10.60 7.17
C PRO A 208 -5.63 -9.14 7.43
N SER A 209 -5.34 -8.64 8.64
CA SER A 209 -5.71 -7.28 9.07
C SER A 209 -4.84 -6.17 8.50
N LEU A 210 -3.81 -6.52 7.73
CA LEU A 210 -2.92 -5.62 6.99
C LEU A 210 -2.65 -6.22 5.62
N PRO A 211 -2.27 -5.43 4.60
CA PRO A 211 -1.85 -5.94 3.30
C PRO A 211 -0.44 -6.55 3.39
N VAL A 212 -0.29 -7.61 4.18
CA VAL A 212 1.00 -8.22 4.54
C VAL A 212 1.78 -8.66 3.30
N ALA A 213 1.12 -9.28 2.33
CA ALA A 213 1.77 -9.71 1.10
C ALA A 213 2.34 -8.53 0.28
N ASP A 214 1.63 -7.40 0.19
CA ASP A 214 2.16 -6.21 -0.51
C ASP A 214 3.36 -5.62 0.22
N MET A 215 3.27 -5.52 1.56
CA MET A 215 4.36 -5.01 2.39
C MET A 215 5.60 -5.89 2.32
N LEU A 216 5.45 -7.21 2.47
CA LEU A 216 6.56 -8.16 2.40
C LEU A 216 7.20 -8.18 1.02
N THR A 217 6.41 -8.11 -0.05
CA THR A 217 6.92 -8.07 -1.43
C THR A 217 7.63 -6.75 -1.73
N GLY A 218 7.16 -5.64 -1.17
CA GLY A 218 7.87 -4.37 -1.23
C GLY A 218 9.23 -4.44 -0.54
N VAL A 219 9.31 -5.07 0.64
CA VAL A 219 10.57 -5.26 1.37
C VAL A 219 11.51 -6.22 0.63
N SER A 220 11.00 -7.36 0.15
CA SER A 220 11.82 -8.32 -0.60
C SER A 220 12.36 -7.70 -1.89
N GLY A 221 11.52 -7.01 -2.66
CA GLY A 221 11.92 -6.31 -3.87
C GLY A 221 12.94 -5.20 -3.60
N ALA A 222 12.80 -4.45 -2.51
CA ALA A 222 13.81 -3.47 -2.10
C ALA A 222 15.15 -4.13 -1.75
N CYS A 223 15.14 -5.25 -1.02
CA CYS A 223 16.33 -6.03 -0.72
C CYS A 223 17.01 -6.56 -1.99
N GLU A 224 16.24 -7.11 -2.93
CA GLU A 224 16.74 -7.57 -4.23
C GLU A 224 17.41 -6.45 -5.01
N VAL A 225 16.77 -5.28 -5.10
CA VAL A 225 17.35 -4.11 -5.76
C VAL A 225 18.64 -3.67 -5.09
N MET A 226 18.71 -3.64 -3.76
CA MET A 226 19.93 -3.30 -3.03
C MET A 226 21.07 -4.29 -3.30
N MET A 227 20.77 -5.60 -3.31
CA MET A 227 21.74 -6.64 -3.65
C MET A 227 22.20 -6.52 -5.11
N ALA A 228 21.28 -6.28 -6.04
CA ALA A 228 21.59 -6.08 -7.45
C ALA A 228 22.45 -4.83 -7.67
N LEU A 229 22.18 -3.72 -6.97
CA LEU A 229 23.01 -2.52 -7.02
C LEU A 229 24.41 -2.75 -6.46
N ARG A 230 24.52 -3.51 -5.36
CA ARG A 230 25.80 -3.94 -4.80
C ARG A 230 26.58 -4.76 -5.82
N ASP A 231 25.98 -5.80 -6.37
CA ASP A 231 26.66 -6.71 -7.29
C ASP A 231 27.05 -5.99 -8.59
N ARG A 232 26.19 -5.07 -9.07
CA ARG A 232 26.51 -4.16 -10.18
C ARG A 232 27.71 -3.28 -9.91
N ALA A 233 27.88 -2.79 -8.68
CA ALA A 233 29.03 -1.97 -8.32
C ALA A 233 30.35 -2.76 -8.35
N PHE A 234 30.33 -4.06 -7.99
CA PHE A 234 31.53 -4.91 -7.98
C PHE A 234 31.83 -5.59 -9.32
N HIS A 235 30.80 -6.08 -10.00
CA HIS A 235 30.93 -6.95 -11.17
C HIS A 235 30.48 -6.28 -12.47
N GLY A 236 29.79 -5.13 -12.40
CA GLY A 236 29.17 -4.50 -13.55
C GLY A 236 27.99 -5.30 -14.12
N GLY A 237 27.56 -4.96 -15.33
CA GLY A 237 26.47 -5.65 -16.01
C GLY A 237 25.06 -5.24 -15.56
N PRO A 238 24.02 -5.69 -16.29
CA PRO A 238 22.63 -5.51 -15.91
C PRO A 238 22.14 -6.61 -14.97
N TYR A 239 21.14 -6.30 -14.14
CA TYR A 239 20.51 -7.25 -13.23
C TYR A 239 19.00 -7.21 -13.42
N HIS A 240 18.39 -8.39 -13.39
CA HIS A 240 16.94 -8.57 -13.42
C HIS A 240 16.52 -9.23 -12.12
N CYS A 241 15.55 -8.61 -11.45
CA CYS A 241 14.98 -9.05 -10.19
C CYS A 241 13.48 -9.31 -10.39
N ASP A 242 12.95 -10.30 -9.67
CA ASP A 242 11.54 -10.69 -9.73
C ASP A 242 11.03 -10.89 -8.30
N ALA A 243 10.03 -10.11 -7.90
CA ALA A 243 9.37 -10.28 -6.61
C ALA A 243 7.87 -10.50 -6.81
N ALA A 244 7.35 -11.54 -6.16
CA ALA A 244 6.00 -12.05 -6.37
C ALA A 244 5.18 -12.06 -5.08
N LEU A 245 3.98 -11.46 -5.12
CA LEU A 245 3.05 -11.45 -3.98
C LEU A 245 2.74 -12.87 -3.48
N THR A 246 2.51 -13.81 -4.39
CA THR A 246 2.19 -15.19 -4.01
C THR A 246 3.37 -15.86 -3.30
N ALA A 247 4.59 -15.66 -3.78
CA ALA A 247 5.78 -16.32 -3.22
C ALA A 247 6.08 -15.82 -1.79
N THR A 248 6.03 -14.51 -1.58
CA THR A 248 6.23 -13.91 -0.26
C THR A 248 5.11 -14.27 0.71
N ASP A 249 3.88 -14.39 0.20
CA ASP A 249 2.74 -14.79 1.02
C ASP A 249 2.84 -16.27 1.45
N THR A 250 3.25 -17.18 0.55
CA THR A 250 3.42 -18.60 0.87
C THR A 250 4.56 -18.86 1.86
N ILE A 251 5.62 -18.05 1.84
CA ILE A 251 6.75 -18.19 2.79
C ILE A 251 6.27 -18.14 4.24
N GLN A 252 5.23 -17.35 4.54
CA GLN A 252 4.67 -17.27 5.90
C GLN A 252 4.07 -18.59 6.39
N CYS A 253 3.74 -19.49 5.48
CA CYS A 253 3.16 -20.80 5.78
C CYS A 253 4.21 -21.92 5.79
N GLU A 254 5.47 -21.60 5.49
CA GLU A 254 6.55 -22.59 5.52
C GLU A 254 6.85 -23.04 6.96
N PRO A 255 7.14 -24.33 7.19
CA PRO A 255 7.42 -24.86 8.53
C PRO A 255 8.51 -24.10 9.29
N GLU A 256 9.49 -23.53 8.58
CA GLU A 256 10.62 -22.78 9.13
C GLU A 256 10.20 -21.45 9.77
N MET A 257 9.17 -20.79 9.23
CA MET A 257 8.64 -19.55 9.84
C MET A 257 7.83 -19.87 11.10
N GLY A 258 7.15 -21.01 11.09
CA GLY A 258 6.34 -21.49 12.21
C GLY A 258 5.08 -20.66 12.45
N LEU A 259 4.12 -21.26 13.16
CA LEU A 259 2.87 -20.60 13.55
C LEU A 259 2.84 -20.37 15.06
N TYR A 260 2.23 -19.26 15.47
CA TYR A 260 1.95 -19.04 16.88
C TYR A 260 0.99 -20.09 17.43
N LEU A 261 1.30 -20.62 18.60
CA LEU A 261 0.42 -21.56 19.31
C LEU A 261 -0.92 -20.87 19.66
N PRO A 262 -2.05 -21.60 19.66
CA PRO A 262 -3.35 -21.03 20.02
C PRO A 262 -3.37 -20.32 21.38
N GLU A 263 -2.57 -20.80 22.33
CA GLU A 263 -2.40 -20.15 23.64
C GLU A 263 -1.79 -18.75 23.56
N ILE A 264 -0.84 -18.55 22.64
CA ILE A 264 -0.22 -17.23 22.41
C ILE A 264 -1.23 -16.30 21.73
N VAL A 265 -1.97 -16.81 20.75
CA VAL A 265 -3.05 -16.06 20.09
C VAL A 265 -4.11 -15.62 21.11
N ALA A 266 -4.52 -16.52 22.01
CA ALA A 266 -5.47 -16.20 23.09
C ALA A 266 -4.94 -15.12 24.04
N LYS A 267 -3.66 -15.20 24.45
CA LYS A 267 -3.02 -14.17 25.27
C LYS A 267 -2.97 -12.80 24.59
N ILE A 268 -2.70 -12.78 23.28
CA ILE A 268 -2.71 -11.54 22.48
C ILE A 268 -4.13 -10.95 22.45
N GLN A 269 -5.14 -11.78 22.21
CA GLN A 269 -6.54 -11.37 22.21
C GLN A 269 -6.99 -10.85 23.59
N GLU A 270 -6.55 -11.49 24.67
CA GLU A 270 -6.82 -11.06 26.05
C GLU A 270 -6.12 -9.74 26.37
N LYS A 271 -4.90 -9.51 25.86
CA LYS A 271 -4.15 -8.27 26.12
C LYS A 271 -4.73 -7.06 25.39
N TYR A 272 -5.08 -7.20 24.12
CA TYR A 272 -5.45 -6.07 23.26
C TYR A 272 -6.96 -5.95 23.03
N HIS A 273 -7.74 -6.99 23.31
CA HIS A 273 -9.19 -7.01 23.13
C HIS A 273 -9.62 -6.56 21.73
N PHE A 274 -9.04 -7.16 20.69
CA PHE A 274 -9.41 -6.84 19.31
C PHE A 274 -10.91 -7.06 19.07
N GLY A 275 -11.49 -6.20 18.22
CA GLY A 275 -12.87 -6.33 17.78
C GLY A 275 -13.12 -7.60 16.95
N PRO A 276 -14.38 -7.86 16.54
CA PRO A 276 -14.72 -9.02 15.73
C PRO A 276 -13.90 -9.05 14.41
N MET A 277 -13.23 -10.18 14.14
CA MET A 277 -12.44 -10.39 12.92
C MET A 277 -13.17 -11.42 12.03
N THR A 278 -14.19 -10.99 11.30
CA THR A 278 -15.10 -11.88 10.57
C THR A 278 -14.80 -11.91 9.05
N PRO A 279 -15.19 -12.98 8.33
CA PRO A 279 -14.90 -13.13 6.89
C PRO A 279 -15.54 -12.08 5.97
N ASP A 280 -16.61 -11.44 6.42
CA ASP A 280 -17.33 -10.38 5.69
C ASP A 280 -16.61 -9.03 5.71
N LEU A 281 -15.61 -8.87 6.59
CA LEU A 281 -14.84 -7.65 6.71
C LEU A 281 -13.74 -7.56 5.64
N HIS A 282 -13.57 -6.38 5.08
CA HIS A 282 -12.46 -6.08 4.19
C HIS A 282 -11.18 -5.77 5.00
N VAL A 283 -10.02 -5.75 4.34
CA VAL A 283 -8.72 -5.46 4.99
C VAL A 283 -8.78 -4.12 5.75
N GLU A 284 -9.46 -3.12 5.20
CA GLU A 284 -9.65 -1.79 5.79
C GLU A 284 -10.37 -1.87 7.15
N ASP A 285 -11.45 -2.67 7.22
CA ASP A 285 -12.25 -2.85 8.44
C ASP A 285 -11.45 -3.58 9.52
N LEU A 286 -10.72 -4.62 9.12
CA LEU A 286 -9.86 -5.37 10.00
C LEU A 286 -8.71 -4.50 10.51
N MET A 287 -8.13 -3.64 9.65
CA MET A 287 -7.11 -2.69 10.04
C MET A 287 -7.64 -1.65 11.04
N ALA A 288 -8.85 -1.13 10.82
CA ALA A 288 -9.50 -0.23 11.78
C ALA A 288 -9.72 -0.92 13.14
N ASN A 289 -10.12 -2.19 13.17
CA ASN A 289 -10.24 -2.96 14.40
C ASN A 289 -8.89 -3.10 15.15
N VAL A 290 -7.81 -3.40 14.44
CA VAL A 290 -6.46 -3.48 15.02
C VAL A 290 -6.00 -2.12 15.54
N GLY A 291 -6.08 -1.07 14.72
CA GLY A 291 -5.68 0.28 15.10
C GLY A 291 -6.46 0.80 16.31
N GLY A 292 -7.77 0.55 16.35
CA GLY A 292 -8.62 0.91 17.48
C GLY A 292 -8.26 0.20 18.79
N ALA A 293 -7.85 -1.07 18.73
CA ALA A 293 -7.39 -1.82 19.89
C ALA A 293 -6.03 -1.32 20.37
N TRP A 294 -5.08 -1.08 19.45
CA TRP A 294 -3.76 -0.54 19.79
C TRP A 294 -3.84 0.85 20.42
N ALA A 295 -4.71 1.72 19.90
CA ALA A 295 -4.96 3.03 20.49
C ALA A 295 -5.46 2.92 21.94
N LYS A 296 -6.43 2.04 22.22
CA LYS A 296 -6.95 1.84 23.58
C LYS A 296 -5.92 1.26 24.54
N SER A 297 -4.99 0.44 24.05
CA SER A 297 -3.91 -0.10 24.85
C SER A 297 -2.78 0.90 25.14
N GLY A 298 -2.82 2.11 24.56
CA GLY A 298 -1.75 3.09 24.63
C GLY A 298 -0.51 2.72 23.80
N MET A 299 -0.58 1.67 22.98
CA MET A 299 0.55 1.20 22.18
C MET A 299 0.98 2.24 21.14
N LEU A 300 0.03 2.98 20.58
CA LEU A 300 0.31 4.06 19.62
C LEU A 300 0.88 5.32 20.27
N ASP A 301 0.77 5.47 21.59
CA ASP A 301 1.31 6.63 22.33
C ASP A 301 2.78 6.44 22.73
N ASN A 302 3.35 5.26 22.45
CA ASN A 302 4.73 4.97 22.78
C ASN A 302 5.69 5.75 21.86
N LYS A 303 6.22 6.86 22.37
CA LYS A 303 7.17 7.73 21.66
C LYS A 303 8.42 7.02 21.15
N SER A 304 8.81 5.88 21.74
CA SER A 304 9.98 5.13 21.25
C SER A 304 9.78 4.53 19.86
N PHE A 305 8.54 4.42 19.38
CA PHE A 305 8.24 3.92 18.04
C PHE A 305 8.31 5.01 16.97
N TYR A 306 8.48 6.28 17.35
CA TYR A 306 8.38 7.39 16.43
C TYR A 306 9.62 8.27 16.43
N GLN A 307 9.96 8.76 15.24
CA GLN A 307 10.90 9.83 15.03
C GLN A 307 10.11 11.14 14.82
N CYS A 308 10.44 12.17 15.59
CA CYS A 308 9.80 13.48 15.50
C CYS A 308 10.66 14.47 14.70
N PHE A 309 10.00 15.36 13.96
CA PHE A 309 10.61 16.50 13.28
C PHE A 309 9.92 17.79 13.75
N ASP A 310 10.73 18.76 14.21
CA ASP A 310 10.23 20.03 14.73
C ASP A 310 9.45 20.83 13.67
N GLU A 311 9.95 20.84 12.44
CA GLU A 311 9.30 21.46 11.28
C GLU A 311 9.33 20.53 10.07
N SER A 312 8.18 20.39 9.41
CA SER A 312 8.04 19.69 8.14
C SER A 312 7.00 20.37 7.25
N PRO A 313 7.00 20.10 5.93
CA PRO A 313 5.92 20.52 5.03
C PRO A 313 4.52 20.02 5.44
N PHE A 314 4.44 19.03 6.34
CA PHE A 314 3.20 18.44 6.83
C PHE A 314 2.71 19.07 8.14
N GLY A 315 3.51 19.93 8.78
CA GLY A 315 3.19 20.60 10.04
C GLY A 315 4.37 20.63 11.02
N LYS A 316 4.12 21.27 12.18
CA LYS A 316 5.00 21.23 13.35
C LYS A 316 4.85 19.91 14.10
N ASP A 317 5.91 19.47 14.77
CA ASP A 317 5.95 18.24 15.56
C ASP A 317 5.51 16.99 14.77
N HIS A 318 5.94 16.89 13.51
CA HIS A 318 5.55 15.79 12.63
C HIS A 318 6.27 14.50 13.05
N THR A 319 5.49 13.47 13.37
CA THR A 319 5.99 12.16 13.78
C THR A 319 5.85 11.12 12.68
N ILE A 320 6.91 10.37 12.40
CA ILE A 320 6.89 9.19 11.53
C ILE A 320 7.35 7.96 12.32
N LEU A 321 7.04 6.76 11.84
CA LEU A 321 7.55 5.53 12.45
C LEU A 321 9.09 5.52 12.39
N SER A 322 9.74 5.31 13.53
CA SER A 322 11.17 5.10 13.59
C SER A 322 11.56 3.81 12.87
N PRO A 323 12.75 3.77 12.24
CA PRO A 323 13.29 2.52 11.74
C PRO A 323 13.32 1.46 12.85
N ILE A 324 12.73 0.30 12.57
CA ILE A 324 12.61 -0.80 13.54
C ILE A 324 13.97 -1.50 13.77
N VAL A 325 14.85 -1.45 12.77
CA VAL A 325 16.15 -2.12 12.81
C VAL A 325 17.15 -1.25 13.56
N HIS A 326 17.78 -1.84 14.59
CA HIS A 326 18.88 -1.25 15.32
C HIS A 326 20.11 -2.17 15.23
N PHE A 327 21.20 -1.64 14.71
CA PHE A 327 22.52 -2.24 14.72
C PHE A 327 23.25 -1.93 16.03
N GLU A 328 24.19 -2.79 16.41
CA GLU A 328 25.04 -2.59 17.58
C GLU A 328 25.88 -1.31 17.45
N GLU A 329 26.35 -1.02 16.25
CA GLU A 329 27.02 0.23 15.90
C GLU A 329 25.97 1.34 15.72
N LYS A 330 25.94 2.28 16.66
CA LYS A 330 24.91 3.33 16.69
C LYS A 330 24.89 4.23 15.46
N ASP A 331 26.06 4.48 14.88
CA ASP A 331 26.21 5.35 13.71
C ASP A 331 25.75 4.66 12.41
N ALA A 332 25.66 3.32 12.42
CA ALA A 332 25.10 2.54 11.32
C ALA A 332 23.57 2.44 11.39
N ASN A 333 22.95 2.93 12.47
CA ASN A 333 21.49 2.87 12.60
C ASN A 333 20.82 3.72 11.51
N PRO A 334 19.82 3.15 10.80
CA PRO A 334 19.03 3.92 9.87
C PRO A 334 18.34 5.06 10.61
N GLN A 335 18.52 6.29 10.12
CA GLN A 335 17.87 7.49 10.64
C GLN A 335 17.43 8.36 9.47
N SER A 336 16.25 8.95 9.59
CA SER A 336 15.81 9.95 8.62
C SER A 336 16.48 11.28 8.96
N SER A 337 17.41 11.73 8.11
CA SER A 337 18.12 13.01 8.33
C SER A 337 17.26 14.25 8.07
N ARG A 338 16.11 14.07 7.42
CA ARG A 338 15.16 15.13 7.06
C ARG A 338 13.73 14.60 7.14
N SER A 339 12.77 15.50 7.39
CA SER A 339 11.36 15.17 7.29
C SER A 339 10.99 14.74 5.86
N PRO A 340 9.94 13.91 5.68
CA PRO A 340 9.40 13.63 4.36
C PRO A 340 9.06 14.93 3.62
N ARG A 341 9.15 14.89 2.29
CA ARG A 341 8.74 15.99 1.41
C ARG A 341 7.53 15.56 0.57
N PRO A 342 6.61 16.50 0.25
CA PRO A 342 5.50 16.25 -0.66
C PRO A 342 5.96 15.76 -2.02
#